data_AF-A0A2S2PCG1-F1
#
_entry.id   AF-A0A2S2PCG1-F1
#
_cell.length_a   1.000
_cell.length_b   1.000
_cell.length_c   1.000
_cell.angle_alpha   90.00
_cell.angle_beta   90.00
_cell.angle_gamma   90.00
#
_symmetry.space_group_name_H-M   'P 1'
#
loop_
_entity.id
_entity.type
_entity.pdbx_description
1 polymer ?
#
loop_
_entity_poly.entity_id
_entity_poly.type
_entity_poly.pdbx_seq_one_letter_code
_entity_poly.pdbx_strand_id
1 'polypeptide(L)'
;MVSNYDDYNDVDLGVIDDDEDLNNMEEKLINDKPYRNAVIILLSRFVGNTLPETIRKIMQRLFTDQFLSKYSFVGFKGKHQFSTLQCCSIIYDIVRKMKKFKDTSNIDIEKPIKNWMAQATPRMKKMAEKSLQTNHDDHNSIDNNT
;
A
#
# COMPACT_ATOMS: atom_id res chain seq x y z
N MET A 1 -25.81 21.80 0.17
CA MET A 1 -24.53 21.96 -0.55
C MET A 1 -24.09 20.60 -1.05
N VAL A 2 -24.28 20.34 -2.33
CA VAL A 2 -23.80 19.12 -2.98
C VAL A 2 -22.31 19.33 -3.19
N SER A 3 -21.48 18.62 -2.41
CA SER A 3 -20.06 18.50 -2.71
C SER A 3 -19.97 17.74 -4.03
N ASN A 4 -19.53 18.42 -5.09
CA ASN A 4 -19.25 17.80 -6.38
C ASN A 4 -18.18 16.72 -6.16
N TYR A 5 -18.59 15.45 -6.19
CA TYR A 5 -17.74 14.29 -5.96
C TYR A 5 -16.79 14.00 -7.13
N ASP A 6 -16.92 14.74 -8.22
CA ASP A 6 -16.35 14.39 -9.52
C ASP A 6 -15.04 15.12 -9.88
N ASP A 7 -14.55 16.02 -9.03
CA ASP A 7 -13.36 16.84 -9.33
C ASP A 7 -12.01 16.23 -8.89
N TYR A 8 -12.03 15.01 -8.32
CA TYR A 8 -10.83 14.34 -7.79
C TYR A 8 -10.44 13.07 -8.57
N ASN A 9 -10.90 12.95 -9.81
CA ASN A 9 -10.70 11.73 -10.60
C ASN A 9 -9.28 11.57 -11.18
N ASP A 10 -8.36 12.52 -10.95
CA ASP A 10 -6.99 12.44 -11.44
C ASP A 10 -5.95 12.79 -10.35
N VAL A 11 -6.00 12.07 -9.22
CA VAL A 11 -4.90 12.11 -8.25
C VAL A 11 -3.83 11.15 -8.72
N ASP A 12 -2.74 11.69 -9.27
CA ASP A 12 -1.53 10.91 -9.46
C ASP A 12 -0.87 10.65 -8.11
N LEU A 13 -1.11 9.44 -7.60
CA LEU A 13 -0.61 8.99 -6.29
C LEU A 13 0.87 8.59 -6.33
N GLY A 14 1.41 8.26 -7.52
CA GLY A 14 2.68 7.53 -7.63
C GLY A 14 2.65 6.19 -6.86
N VAL A 15 3.81 5.52 -6.77
CA VAL A 15 4.06 4.44 -5.81
C VAL A 15 5.34 4.83 -5.08
N ILE A 16 5.34 4.73 -3.76
CA ILE A 16 6.50 5.08 -2.94
C ILE A 16 7.48 3.91 -2.96
N ASP A 17 8.66 4.13 -3.55
CA ASP A 17 9.76 3.14 -3.59
C ASP A 17 11.03 3.61 -2.85
N ASP A 18 11.19 4.93 -2.68
CA ASP A 18 12.32 5.53 -1.97
C ASP A 18 11.91 6.64 -0.98
N ASP A 19 12.92 7.24 -0.34
CA ASP A 19 12.72 8.27 0.66
C ASP A 19 12.34 9.63 0.04
N GLU A 20 12.68 9.89 -1.23
CA GLU A 20 12.28 11.12 -1.93
C GLU A 20 10.78 11.08 -2.24
N ASP A 21 10.30 9.95 -2.77
CA ASP A 21 8.86 9.69 -2.95
C ASP A 21 8.09 9.86 -1.64
N LEU A 22 8.61 9.27 -0.55
CA LEU A 22 7.99 9.37 0.76
C LEU A 22 7.91 10.83 1.21
N ASN A 23 9.02 11.57 1.16
CA ASN A 23 9.06 12.96 1.61
C ASN A 23 8.09 13.85 0.82
N ASN A 24 8.06 13.67 -0.50
CA ASN A 24 7.13 14.38 -1.38
C ASN A 24 5.66 14.07 -1.04
N MET A 25 5.34 12.80 -0.78
CA MET A 25 4.00 12.40 -0.36
C MET A 25 3.66 12.98 1.02
N GLU A 26 4.53 12.84 2.01
CA GLU A 26 4.34 13.35 3.37
C GLU A 26 4.11 14.86 3.36
N GLU A 27 4.92 15.62 2.62
CA GLU A 27 4.78 17.07 2.50
C GLU A 27 3.41 17.45 1.91
N LYS A 28 3.01 16.81 0.81
CA LYS A 28 1.69 17.06 0.19
C LYS A 28 0.55 16.69 1.13
N LEU A 29 0.63 15.57 1.85
CA LEU A 29 -0.40 15.16 2.80
C LEU A 29 -0.56 16.14 3.98
N ILE A 30 0.51 16.83 4.37
CA ILE A 30 0.49 17.84 5.44
C ILE A 30 -0.03 19.18 4.92
N ASN A 31 0.52 19.66 3.80
CA ASN A 31 0.37 21.04 3.35
C ASN A 31 -0.82 21.24 2.39
N ASP A 32 -1.24 20.19 1.67
CA ASP A 32 -2.31 20.24 0.67
C ASP A 32 -3.54 19.44 1.13
N LYS A 33 -4.48 20.14 1.77
CA LYS A 33 -5.74 19.56 2.25
C LYS A 33 -6.61 18.99 1.11
N PRO A 34 -6.83 19.70 -0.02
CA PRO A 34 -7.48 19.13 -1.19
C PRO A 34 -6.86 17.80 -1.61
N TYR A 35 -5.55 17.75 -1.81
CA TYR A 35 -4.83 16.53 -2.19
C TYR A 35 -5.04 15.41 -1.16
N ARG A 36 -4.86 15.70 0.13
CA ARG A 36 -5.10 14.72 1.22
C ARG A 36 -6.51 14.13 1.15
N ASN A 37 -7.54 14.97 0.98
CA ASN A 37 -8.93 14.51 0.87
C ASN A 37 -9.15 13.69 -0.42
N ALA A 38 -8.50 14.08 -1.51
CA ALA A 38 -8.52 13.36 -2.77
C ALA A 38 -7.99 11.93 -2.61
N VAL A 39 -6.82 11.79 -1.98
CA VAL A 39 -6.19 10.50 -1.67
C VAL A 39 -7.13 9.63 -0.82
N ILE A 40 -7.75 10.22 0.20
CA ILE A 40 -8.71 9.51 1.05
C ILE A 40 -9.91 9.00 0.24
N ILE A 41 -10.49 9.85 -0.61
CA ILE A 41 -11.62 9.48 -1.46
C ILE A 41 -11.23 8.39 -2.45
N LEU A 42 -10.11 8.55 -3.16
CA LEU A 42 -9.61 7.59 -4.14
C LEU A 42 -9.40 6.22 -3.51
N LEU A 43 -8.62 6.16 -2.42
CA LEU A 43 -8.27 4.89 -1.77
C LEU A 43 -9.45 4.27 -1.02
N SER A 44 -10.46 5.06 -0.62
CA SER A 44 -11.70 4.52 -0.04
C SER A 44 -12.49 3.63 -1.01
N ARG A 45 -12.23 3.75 -2.32
CA ARG A 45 -12.84 2.91 -3.37
C ARG A 45 -12.25 1.49 -3.39
N PHE A 46 -11.10 1.25 -2.77
CA PHE A 46 -10.41 -0.05 -2.74
C PHE A 46 -10.92 -0.99 -1.63
N VAL A 47 -12.20 -0.88 -1.28
CA VAL A 47 -12.83 -1.71 -0.26
C VAL A 47 -12.84 -3.20 -0.69
N GLY A 48 -12.40 -4.08 0.21
CA GLY A 48 -12.42 -5.53 0.04
C GLY A 48 -13.57 -6.21 0.79
N ASN A 49 -13.60 -7.53 0.69
CA ASN A 49 -14.56 -8.34 1.44
C ASN A 49 -14.24 -8.33 2.94
N THR A 50 -12.97 -8.19 3.30
CA THR A 50 -12.52 -8.13 4.69
C THR A 50 -11.62 -6.92 4.93
N LEU A 51 -11.47 -6.52 6.20
CA LEU A 51 -10.56 -5.44 6.57
C LEU A 51 -9.09 -5.74 6.20
N PRO A 52 -8.53 -6.95 6.45
CA PRO A 52 -7.18 -7.28 6.00
C PRO A 52 -7.00 -7.17 4.48
N GLU A 53 -7.99 -7.62 3.70
CA GLU A 53 -7.95 -7.50 2.24
C GLU A 53 -7.97 -6.03 1.79
N THR A 54 -8.77 -5.21 2.46
CA THR A 54 -8.88 -3.76 2.19
C THR A 54 -7.55 -3.05 2.48
N ILE A 55 -6.98 -3.29 3.66
CA ILE A 55 -5.67 -2.74 4.03
C ILE A 55 -4.60 -3.18 3.05
N ARG A 56 -4.59 -4.46 2.66
CA ARG A 56 -3.66 -4.96 1.64
C ARG A 56 -3.77 -4.16 0.34
N LYS A 57 -4.97 -3.96 -0.19
CA LYS A 57 -5.17 -3.23 -1.46
C LYS A 57 -4.67 -1.79 -1.36
N ILE A 58 -4.95 -1.11 -0.25
CA ILE A 58 -4.46 0.26 0.01
C ILE A 58 -2.93 0.28 0.07
N MET A 59 -2.33 -0.60 0.87
CA MET A 59 -0.87 -0.66 1.03
C MET A 59 -0.14 -0.97 -0.27
N GLN A 60 -0.68 -1.85 -1.11
CA GLN A 60 -0.12 -2.16 -2.44
C GLN A 60 -0.23 -1.01 -3.43
N ARG A 61 -1.23 -0.13 -3.27
CA ARG A 61 -1.37 1.04 -4.13
C ARG A 61 -0.42 2.17 -3.75
N LEU A 62 -0.03 2.24 -2.48
CA LEU A 62 0.83 3.28 -1.92
C LEU A 62 2.32 2.94 -1.97
N PHE A 63 2.71 1.68 -1.71
CA PHE A 63 4.11 1.33 -1.46
C PHE A 63 4.56 0.09 -2.22
N THR A 64 5.85 0.05 -2.56
CA THR A 64 6.50 -1.19 -2.98
C THR A 64 6.84 -2.08 -1.77
N ASP A 65 6.99 -3.39 -2.02
CA ASP A 65 7.48 -4.30 -0.99
C ASP A 65 8.95 -4.01 -0.62
N GLN A 66 9.74 -3.51 -1.58
CA GLN A 66 11.13 -3.08 -1.37
C GLN A 66 11.20 -1.97 -0.33
N PHE A 67 10.37 -0.93 -0.49
CA PHE A 67 10.26 0.16 0.47
C PHE A 67 9.76 -0.33 1.83
N LEU A 68 8.64 -1.05 1.87
CA LEU A 68 8.06 -1.56 3.12
C LEU A 68 9.02 -2.47 3.89
N SER A 69 9.96 -3.15 3.23
CA SER A 69 10.95 -4.01 3.87
C SER A 69 11.88 -3.24 4.82
N LYS A 70 12.11 -1.94 4.58
CA LYS A 70 12.96 -1.04 5.39
C LYS A 70 12.24 -0.50 6.64
N TYR A 71 10.92 -0.66 6.69
CA TYR A 71 10.07 -0.13 7.75
C TYR A 71 9.48 -1.24 8.63
N SER A 72 9.07 -0.84 9.82
CA SER A 72 8.16 -1.62 10.64
C SER A 72 7.21 -0.67 11.35
N PHE A 73 6.08 -1.19 11.83
CA PHE A 73 5.07 -0.33 12.43
C PHE A 73 5.59 0.50 13.61
N VAL A 74 6.44 -0.08 14.47
CA VAL A 74 6.98 0.57 15.69
C VAL A 74 8.49 0.84 15.66
N GLY A 75 9.19 0.60 14.55
CA GLY A 75 10.65 0.78 14.48
C GLY A 75 11.48 -0.36 15.09
N PHE A 76 11.06 -1.61 14.91
CA PHE A 76 11.73 -2.80 15.46
C PHE A 76 13.01 -3.16 14.68
N LYS A 77 14.07 -3.57 15.41
CA LYS A 77 15.35 -4.07 14.86
C LYS A 77 16.05 -3.07 13.91
N GLY A 78 16.05 -1.79 14.25
CA GLY A 78 16.72 -0.74 13.47
C GLY A 78 15.98 -0.33 12.20
N LYS A 79 14.77 -0.85 11.96
CA LYS A 79 13.89 -0.37 10.88
C LYS A 79 13.27 0.97 11.24
N HIS A 80 12.94 1.74 10.22
CA HIS A 80 12.22 3.01 10.40
C HIS A 80 10.79 2.77 10.93
N GLN A 81 10.28 3.72 11.70
CA GLN A 81 8.96 3.65 12.30
C GLN A 81 7.90 4.19 11.34
N PHE A 82 6.96 3.33 10.94
CA PHE A 82 5.88 3.71 10.02
C PHE A 82 4.73 4.44 10.71
N SER A 83 4.47 4.16 11.98
CA SER A 83 3.33 4.75 12.71
C SER A 83 3.41 6.27 12.89
N THR A 84 4.57 6.87 12.70
CA THR A 84 4.79 8.33 12.77
C THR A 84 4.52 9.06 11.46
N LEU A 85 4.38 8.34 10.35
CA LEU A 85 4.17 8.91 9.02
C LEU A 85 2.71 9.34 8.83
N GLN A 86 2.49 10.43 8.10
CA GLN A 86 1.16 10.84 7.65
C GLN A 86 0.52 9.79 6.76
N CYS A 87 1.30 9.06 5.96
CA CYS A 87 0.80 7.93 5.20
C CYS A 87 0.12 6.88 6.09
N CYS A 88 0.62 6.66 7.32
CA CYS A 88 -0.06 5.79 8.28
C CYS A 88 -1.37 6.41 8.76
N SER A 89 -1.35 7.69 9.13
CA SER A 89 -2.53 8.46 9.57
C SER A 89 -3.66 8.41 8.54
N ILE A 90 -3.38 8.64 7.25
CA ILE A 90 -4.40 8.63 6.21
C ILE A 90 -5.02 7.25 5.99
N ILE A 91 -4.32 6.15 6.28
CA ILE A 91 -4.90 4.79 6.15
C ILE A 91 -6.06 4.64 7.13
N TYR A 92 -5.95 5.16 8.36
CA TYR A 92 -7.07 5.17 9.30
C TYR A 92 -8.23 5.99 8.76
N ASP A 93 -7.97 7.18 8.23
CA ASP A 93 -9.01 8.04 7.65
C ASP A 93 -9.72 7.38 6.45
N ILE A 94 -8.96 6.72 5.59
CA ILE A 94 -9.48 5.94 4.44
C ILE A 94 -10.44 4.85 4.92
N VAL A 95 -10.02 4.06 5.92
CA VAL A 95 -10.88 3.00 6.48
C VAL A 95 -12.13 3.58 7.12
N ARG A 96 -11.99 4.69 7.87
CA ARG A 96 -13.11 5.37 8.53
C ARG A 96 -14.11 5.97 7.54
N LYS A 97 -13.65 6.36 6.36
CA LYS A 97 -14.50 6.84 5.26
C LYS A 97 -15.39 5.73 4.68
N MET A 98 -14.98 4.47 4.77
CA MET A 98 -15.73 3.34 4.23
C MET A 98 -16.89 2.95 5.16
N LYS A 99 -18.13 2.96 4.65
CA LYS A 99 -19.32 2.60 5.43
C LYS A 99 -19.21 1.24 6.14
N LYS A 100 -18.50 0.29 5.54
CA LYS A 100 -18.33 -1.08 6.06
C LYS A 100 -17.40 -1.16 7.28
N PHE A 101 -16.43 -0.26 7.41
CA PHE A 101 -15.37 -0.32 8.42
C PHE A 101 -15.27 0.97 9.27
N LYS A 102 -16.26 1.86 9.16
CA LYS A 102 -16.23 3.19 9.80
C LYS A 102 -16.04 3.15 11.32
N ASP A 103 -16.62 2.15 11.98
CA ASP A 103 -16.64 2.02 13.45
C ASP A 103 -15.57 1.04 13.96
N THR A 104 -14.66 0.59 13.08
CA THR A 104 -13.57 -0.32 13.47
C THR A 104 -12.59 0.39 14.41
N SER A 105 -12.14 -0.33 15.44
CA SER A 105 -11.19 0.19 16.42
C SER A 105 -9.80 0.41 15.80
N ASN A 106 -8.99 1.30 16.38
CA ASN A 106 -7.61 1.51 15.90
C ASN A 106 -6.79 0.22 15.94
N ILE A 107 -6.97 -0.61 16.98
CA ILE A 107 -6.24 -1.87 17.17
C ILE A 107 -6.57 -2.85 16.05
N ASP A 108 -7.84 -2.93 15.64
CA ASP A 108 -8.29 -3.83 14.59
C ASP A 108 -7.83 -3.40 13.19
N ILE A 109 -7.63 -2.09 12.96
CA ILE A 109 -7.04 -1.54 11.74
C ILE A 109 -5.51 -1.73 11.73
N GLU A 110 -4.87 -1.52 12.88
CA GLU A 110 -3.42 -1.61 13.04
C GLU A 110 -2.89 -3.03 12.80
N LYS A 111 -3.59 -4.05 13.29
CA LYS A 111 -3.19 -5.46 13.16
C LYS A 111 -2.93 -5.88 11.70
N PRO A 112 -3.85 -5.68 10.74
CA PRO A 112 -3.59 -6.01 9.34
C PRO A 112 -2.49 -5.14 8.70
N ILE A 113 -2.31 -3.87 9.10
CA ILE A 113 -1.20 -3.03 8.63
C ILE A 113 0.14 -3.66 9.03
N LYS A 114 0.30 -3.96 10.33
CA LYS A 114 1.48 -4.64 10.88
C LYS A 114 1.78 -5.94 10.16
N ASN A 115 0.76 -6.78 10.00
CA ASN A 115 0.89 -8.08 9.35
C ASN A 115 1.32 -7.94 7.88
N TRP A 116 0.76 -6.96 7.16
CA TRP A 116 1.13 -6.71 5.77
C TRP A 116 2.59 -6.26 5.65
N MET A 117 3.04 -5.36 6.51
CA MET A 117 4.45 -4.90 6.52
C MET A 117 5.42 -6.02 6.87
N ALA A 118 5.10 -6.83 7.89
CA ALA A 118 5.97 -7.95 8.32
C ALA A 118 6.20 -8.97 7.19
N GLN A 119 5.24 -9.08 6.27
CA GLN A 119 5.32 -9.98 5.12
C GLN A 119 6.04 -9.37 3.91
N ALA A 120 6.50 -8.12 3.94
CA ALA A 120 7.18 -7.49 2.79
C ALA A 120 8.42 -8.28 2.35
N THR A 121 9.34 -8.59 3.27
CA THR A 121 10.55 -9.38 2.95
C THR A 121 10.22 -10.80 2.43
N PRO A 122 9.31 -11.58 3.06
CA PRO A 122 8.83 -12.83 2.47
C PRO A 122 8.23 -12.69 1.07
N ARG A 123 7.42 -11.66 0.82
CA ARG A 123 6.80 -11.43 -0.51
C ARG A 123 7.86 -11.18 -1.58
N MET A 124 8.87 -10.38 -1.29
CA MET A 124 9.97 -10.12 -2.23
C MET A 124 10.74 -11.40 -2.59
N LYS A 125 11.06 -12.24 -1.59
CA LYS A 125 11.74 -13.52 -1.84
C LYS A 125 10.92 -14.41 -2.77
N LYS A 126 9.62 -14.53 -2.51
CA LYS A 126 8.70 -15.31 -3.34
C LYS A 126 8.60 -14.76 -4.78
N MET A 127 8.64 -13.45 -4.96
CA MET A 127 8.66 -12.83 -6.29
C MET A 127 9.96 -13.13 -7.04
N ALA A 128 11.11 -13.03 -6.36
CA ALA A 128 12.41 -13.36 -6.96
C ALA A 128 12.51 -14.84 -7.37
N GLU A 129 12.04 -15.76 -6.52
CA GLU A 129 12.00 -17.21 -6.81
C GLU A 129 11.12 -17.52 -8.03
N LYS A 130 9.97 -16.86 -8.16
CA LYS A 130 9.06 -17.05 -9.32
C LYS A 130 9.68 -16.57 -10.63
N SER A 131 10.43 -15.46 -10.61
CA SER A 131 11.14 -14.95 -11.78
C SER A 131 12.29 -15.86 -12.22
N LEU A 132 12.88 -16.65 -11.32
CA LEU A 132 13.93 -17.61 -11.66
C LEU A 132 13.35 -18.90 -12.30
N GLN A 133 12.19 -19.36 -11.83
CA GLN A 133 11.56 -20.58 -12.34
C GLN A 133 11.05 -20.45 -13.79
N THR A 134 10.58 -19.26 -14.17
CA THR A 134 10.03 -18.98 -15.51
C THR A 134 11.09 -18.96 -16.62
N ASN A 135 12.38 -18.84 -16.28
CA ASN A 135 13.47 -18.86 -17.26
C ASN A 135 14.01 -20.26 -17.59
N HIS A 136 13.55 -21.32 -16.90
CA HIS A 136 14.04 -22.69 -17.15
C HIS A 136 13.13 -23.54 -18.04
N ASP A 137 11.93 -23.06 -18.35
CA ASP A 137 10.93 -23.81 -19.13
C ASP A 137 10.95 -23.49 -20.65
N ASP A 138 11.75 -22.51 -21.10
CA ASP A 138 11.75 -22.02 -22.49
C ASP A 138 12.76 -22.70 -23.44
N HIS A 139 13.56 -23.69 -22.99
CA HIS A 139 14.60 -24.30 -23.85
C HIS A 139 14.42 -25.78 -24.22
N ASN A 140 13.24 -26.40 -24.01
CA ASN A 140 13.00 -27.78 -24.44
C ASN A 140 11.84 -27.92 -25.45
N SER A 141 12.00 -27.32 -26.63
CA SER A 141 11.26 -27.70 -27.84
C SER A 141 12.08 -27.36 -29.08
N ILE A 142 13.19 -28.06 -29.26
CA ILE A 142 13.80 -28.23 -30.57
C ILE A 142 14.13 -29.72 -30.71
N ASP A 143 13.76 -30.25 -31.87
CA ASP A 143 14.06 -31.57 -32.42
C ASP A 143 13.20 -32.75 -31.95
N ASN A 144 12.19 -33.08 -32.75
CA ASN A 144 12.24 -34.25 -33.65
C ASN A 144 10.87 -34.51 -34.28
N ASN A 145 10.72 -34.38 -35.60
CA ASN A 145 10.70 -35.58 -36.45
C ASN A 145 10.71 -35.25 -37.94
N THR A 146 11.53 -36.03 -38.65
CA THR A 146 11.58 -36.23 -40.10
C THR A 146 10.37 -37.01 -40.59
#